data_AF-A0A4C1U7P2-F1
#
_entry.id   AF-A0A4C1U7P2-F1
#
_cell.length_a   1.000
_cell.length_b   1.000
_cell.length_c   1.000
_cell.angle_alpha   90.00
_cell.angle_beta   90.00
_cell.angle_gamma   90.00
#
_symmetry.space_group_name_H-M   'P 1'
#
loop_
_entity.id
_entity.type
_entity.pdbx_description
1 polymer ?
#
loop_
_entity_poly.entity_id
_entity_poly.type
_entity_poly.pdbx_seq_one_letter_code
_entity_poly.pdbx_strand_id
1 'polypeptide(L)'
;MFFRNPLIRRFIVGEHVRRIGEVGPLMFLTSVSESICFFLGALSDMPAVRAFALYAGAALLIDFLLKITCFISLLSLDRQKANRCCEYSLQDNEDNRSADGSRGALYNYFKSTYVPFLRKRNVGVVVVLTFFVWLCSSLAVVPYINIGLDEVSAMPEDSVQLKYFQHLDQYLNIGPPVYFVVTEGLDYSEKETQNMICGTRYCRPDSLAMQLYSASKSPADTYLAIAPNSWVDDFFEWTNNGDCCKQFPTNESFCPNNYSKPLRRQGQTLKVAGIHLSTAMLFPRPALRGLLTRF
;
A
#
# COMPACT_ATOMS: atom_id res chain seq x y z
N MET A 1 54.04 -7.33 -40.93
CA MET A 1 53.50 -6.89 -42.23
C MET A 1 52.49 -7.92 -42.77
N PHE A 2 51.43 -8.21 -42.00
CA PHE A 2 50.37 -9.16 -42.37
C PHE A 2 49.01 -8.59 -41.92
N PHE A 3 48.76 -7.34 -42.31
CA PHE A 3 47.55 -6.58 -41.98
C PHE A 3 46.58 -6.50 -43.18
N ARG A 4 46.64 -7.46 -44.12
CA ARG A 4 46.16 -7.24 -45.48
C ARG A 4 45.21 -8.33 -45.99
N ASN A 5 44.03 -8.43 -45.41
CA ASN A 5 42.86 -8.85 -46.18
C ASN A 5 41.57 -8.13 -45.71
N PRO A 6 41.24 -6.96 -46.29
CA PRO A 6 40.00 -6.24 -45.99
C PRO A 6 38.73 -7.04 -46.33
N LEU A 7 38.86 -8.06 -47.19
CA LEU A 7 37.79 -9.00 -47.52
C LEU A 7 37.36 -9.89 -46.34
N ILE A 8 38.30 -10.41 -45.56
CA ILE A 8 38.00 -11.25 -44.38
C ILE A 8 37.31 -10.42 -43.30
N ARG A 9 37.76 -9.18 -43.10
CA ARG A 9 37.13 -8.24 -42.16
C ARG A 9 35.69 -7.89 -42.59
N ARG A 10 35.44 -7.69 -43.89
CA ARG A 10 34.08 -7.47 -44.43
C ARG A 10 33.20 -8.72 -44.34
N PHE A 11 33.76 -9.91 -44.54
CA PHE A 11 33.02 -11.19 -44.48
C PHE A 11 32.57 -11.52 -43.05
N ILE A 12 33.47 -11.38 -42.07
CA ILE A 12 33.16 -11.58 -40.64
C ILE A 12 32.10 -10.56 -40.17
N VAL A 13 32.26 -9.27 -40.52
CA VAL A 13 31.26 -8.25 -40.21
C VAL A 13 29.91 -8.55 -40.89
N GLY A 14 29.92 -9.03 -42.13
CA GLY A 14 28.71 -9.41 -42.87
C GLY A 14 27.94 -10.58 -42.25
N GLU A 15 28.62 -11.65 -41.83
CA GLU A 15 27.96 -12.78 -41.15
C GLU A 15 27.43 -12.43 -39.77
N HIS A 16 28.13 -11.57 -39.01
CA HIS A 16 27.65 -11.07 -37.73
C HIS A 16 26.43 -10.17 -37.88
N VAL A 17 26.43 -9.25 -38.84
CA VAL A 17 25.26 -8.42 -39.17
C VAL A 17 24.07 -9.29 -39.59
N ARG A 18 24.30 -10.38 -40.34
CA ARG A 18 23.24 -11.32 -40.71
C ARG A 18 22.65 -12.06 -39.50
N ARG A 19 23.48 -12.57 -38.59
CA ARG A 19 23.01 -13.25 -37.37
C ARG A 19 22.30 -12.31 -36.39
N ILE A 20 22.78 -11.07 -36.26
CA ILE A 20 22.12 -10.02 -35.48
C ILE A 20 20.80 -9.61 -36.15
N GLY A 21 20.73 -9.61 -37.49
CA GLY A 21 19.49 -9.39 -38.24
C GLY A 21 18.42 -10.47 -37.98
N GLU A 22 18.82 -11.71 -37.69
CA GLU A 22 17.89 -12.80 -37.35
C GLU A 22 17.41 -12.76 -35.90
N VAL A 23 18.29 -12.42 -34.94
CA VAL A 23 17.97 -12.48 -33.49
C VAL A 23 17.55 -11.11 -32.91
N GLY A 24 18.01 -10.02 -33.51
CA GLY A 24 17.76 -8.65 -33.07
C GLY A 24 16.28 -8.26 -32.99
N PRO A 25 15.42 -8.63 -33.96
CA PRO A 25 13.98 -8.34 -33.89
C PRO A 25 13.30 -8.98 -32.67
N LEU A 26 13.72 -10.19 -32.28
CA LEU A 26 13.18 -10.88 -31.11
C LEU A 26 13.59 -10.16 -29.82
N MET A 27 14.88 -9.80 -29.69
CA MET A 27 15.38 -9.06 -28.53
C MET A 27 14.70 -7.69 -28.38
N PHE A 28 14.46 -7.00 -29.49
CA PHE A 28 13.72 -5.74 -29.50
C PHE A 28 12.27 -5.94 -29.03
N LEU A 29 11.56 -6.92 -29.61
CA LEU A 29 10.16 -7.18 -29.27
C LEU A 29 9.99 -7.53 -27.79
N THR A 30 10.85 -8.41 -27.25
CA THR A 30 10.78 -8.78 -25.83
C THR A 30 11.06 -7.58 -24.92
N SER A 31 12.15 -6.85 -25.13
CA SER A 31 12.52 -5.73 -24.26
C SER A 31 11.51 -4.56 -24.32
N VAL A 32 10.96 -4.26 -25.50
CA VAL A 32 9.92 -3.25 -25.64
C VAL A 32 8.62 -3.70 -24.97
N SER A 33 8.21 -4.97 -25.16
CA SER A 33 6.99 -5.49 -24.51
C SER A 33 7.09 -5.52 -22.99
N GLU A 34 8.25 -5.92 -22.44
CA GLU A 34 8.52 -5.91 -21.00
C GLU A 34 8.52 -4.48 -20.46
N SER A 35 9.22 -3.56 -21.12
CA SER A 35 9.28 -2.15 -20.71
C SER A 35 7.88 -1.52 -20.69
N ILE A 36 7.07 -1.74 -21.74
CA ILE A 36 5.67 -1.26 -21.78
C ILE A 36 4.84 -1.90 -20.66
N CYS A 37 4.99 -3.21 -20.41
CA CYS A 37 4.27 -3.90 -19.34
C CYS A 37 4.60 -3.31 -17.96
N PHE A 38 5.88 -3.03 -17.67
CA PHE A 38 6.27 -2.36 -16.44
C PHE A 38 5.76 -0.91 -16.37
N PHE A 39 5.82 -0.15 -17.46
CA PHE A 39 5.24 1.20 -17.47
C PHE A 39 3.71 1.19 -17.27
N LEU A 40 2.99 0.20 -17.79
CA LEU A 40 1.56 0.01 -17.50
C LEU A 40 1.33 -0.37 -16.03
N GLY A 41 2.23 -1.15 -15.42
CA GLY A 41 2.21 -1.44 -13.98
C GLY A 41 2.35 -0.19 -13.10
N ALA A 42 2.96 0.89 -13.61
CA ALA A 42 3.08 2.16 -12.90
C ALA A 42 1.76 2.95 -12.80
N LEU A 43 0.70 2.53 -13.49
CA LEU A 43 -0.65 3.11 -13.36
C LEU A 43 -1.35 2.70 -12.05
N SER A 44 -0.79 1.75 -11.30
CA SER A 44 -1.33 1.36 -10.00
C SER A 44 -1.23 2.48 -8.96
N ASP A 45 -2.27 2.64 -8.14
CA ASP A 45 -2.30 3.61 -7.04
C ASP A 45 -1.33 3.27 -5.90
N MET A 46 -0.84 2.02 -5.83
CA MET A 46 0.08 1.59 -4.78
C MET A 46 1.49 2.17 -5.01
N PRO A 47 1.98 3.10 -4.17
CA PRO A 47 3.18 3.89 -4.46
C PRO A 47 4.45 3.04 -4.56
N ALA A 48 4.55 1.98 -3.75
CA ALA A 48 5.68 1.06 -3.79
C ALA A 48 5.80 0.33 -5.14
N VAL A 49 4.68 -0.19 -5.66
CA VAL A 49 4.65 -0.87 -6.97
C VAL A 49 4.89 0.12 -8.09
N ARG A 50 4.28 1.31 -8.01
CA ARG A 50 4.47 2.37 -9.00
C ARG A 50 5.94 2.79 -9.14
N ALA A 51 6.64 3.02 -8.02
CA ALA A 51 8.06 3.37 -8.05
C ALA A 51 8.90 2.24 -8.65
N PHE A 52 8.70 1.00 -8.16
CA PHE A 52 9.40 -0.19 -8.68
C PHE A 52 9.20 -0.36 -10.19
N ALA A 53 7.95 -0.24 -10.66
CA ALA A 53 7.59 -0.41 -12.05
C ALA A 53 8.20 0.67 -12.96
N LEU A 54 8.25 1.93 -12.52
CA LEU A 54 8.92 3.01 -13.26
C LEU A 54 10.44 2.78 -13.37
N TYR A 55 11.10 2.40 -12.26
CA TYR A 55 12.54 2.12 -12.28
C TYR A 55 12.87 0.88 -13.13
N ALA A 56 12.10 -0.20 -13.00
CA ALA A 56 12.28 -1.41 -13.80
C ALA A 56 12.05 -1.16 -15.30
N GLY A 57 10.98 -0.44 -15.66
CA GLY A 57 10.66 -0.09 -17.04
C GLY A 57 11.75 0.75 -17.70
N ALA A 58 12.29 1.74 -17.00
CA ALA A 58 13.41 2.56 -17.47
C ALA A 58 14.73 1.77 -17.55
N ALA A 59 15.02 0.94 -16.54
CA ALA A 59 16.22 0.10 -16.52
C ALA A 59 16.25 -0.88 -17.69
N LEU A 60 15.13 -1.52 -18.03
CA LEU A 60 15.03 -2.43 -19.18
C LEU A 60 15.22 -1.71 -20.52
N LEU A 61 14.76 -0.47 -20.64
CA LEU A 61 14.97 0.34 -21.84
C LEU A 61 16.46 0.68 -22.01
N ILE A 62 17.11 1.14 -20.94
CA ILE A 62 18.55 1.45 -20.94
C ILE A 62 19.38 0.18 -21.21
N ASP A 63 19.03 -0.94 -20.57
CA ASP A 63 19.67 -2.23 -20.78
C ASP A 63 19.55 -2.69 -22.24
N PHE A 64 18.39 -2.53 -22.88
CA PHE A 64 18.22 -2.79 -24.31
C PHE A 64 19.17 -1.93 -25.17
N LEU A 65 19.27 -0.63 -24.89
CA LEU A 65 20.17 0.26 -25.63
C LEU A 65 21.65 -0.14 -25.46
N LEU A 66 22.06 -0.49 -24.24
CA LEU A 66 23.43 -0.96 -23.96
C LEU A 66 23.71 -2.31 -24.61
N LYS A 67 22.72 -3.22 -24.64
CA LYS A 67 22.84 -4.52 -25.32
C LYS A 67 23.02 -4.36 -26.83
N ILE A 68 22.24 -3.49 -27.49
CA ILE A 68 22.33 -3.36 -28.95
C ILE A 68 23.55 -2.54 -29.40
N THR A 69 24.08 -1.64 -28.56
CA THR A 69 25.23 -0.80 -28.91
C THR A 69 26.53 -1.37 -28.34
N CYS A 70 26.70 -1.29 -27.01
CA CYS A 70 27.93 -1.62 -26.31
C CYS A 70 28.25 -3.11 -26.41
N PHE A 71 27.30 -3.99 -26.08
CA PHE A 71 27.55 -5.43 -26.08
C PHE A 71 27.85 -5.98 -27.48
N ILE A 72 27.11 -5.55 -28.50
CA ILE A 72 27.41 -5.95 -29.90
C ILE A 72 28.80 -5.47 -30.32
N SER A 73 29.19 -4.24 -29.96
CA SER A 73 30.52 -3.71 -30.27
C SER A 73 31.63 -4.53 -29.60
N LEU A 74 31.47 -4.87 -28.32
CA LEU A 74 32.43 -5.68 -27.57
C LEU A 74 32.52 -7.11 -28.12
N LEU A 75 31.39 -7.71 -28.49
CA LEU A 75 31.35 -9.04 -29.10
C LEU A 75 32.09 -9.05 -30.45
N SER A 76 31.95 -8.00 -31.25
CA SER A 76 32.67 -7.88 -32.53
C SER A 76 34.18 -7.77 -32.33
N LEU A 77 34.62 -7.10 -31.27
CA LEU A 77 36.03 -6.92 -30.92
C LEU A 77 36.63 -8.20 -30.32
N ASP A 78 35.86 -8.91 -29.49
CA ASP A 78 36.24 -10.18 -28.90
C ASP A 78 36.48 -11.25 -29.98
N ARG A 79 35.59 -11.33 -30.98
CA ARG A 79 35.79 -12.23 -32.13
C ARG A 79 37.04 -11.90 -32.94
N GLN A 80 37.36 -10.62 -33.11
CA GLN A 80 38.62 -10.21 -33.75
C GLN A 80 39.84 -10.61 -32.92
N LYS A 81 39.75 -10.65 -31.58
CA LYS A 81 40.83 -11.14 -30.71
C LYS A 81 40.94 -12.67 -30.75
N ALA A 82 39.83 -13.39 -30.67
CA ALA A 82 39.80 -14.85 -30.73
C ALA A 82 40.43 -15.39 -32.02
N ASN A 83 40.12 -14.78 -33.17
CA ASN A 83 40.73 -15.17 -34.43
C ASN A 83 42.26 -14.98 -34.45
N ARG A 84 42.79 -13.95 -33.78
CA ARG A 84 44.24 -13.73 -33.67
C ARG A 84 44.94 -14.72 -32.73
N CYS A 85 44.27 -15.19 -31.68
CA CYS A 85 44.82 -16.23 -30.80
C CYS A 85 44.88 -17.60 -31.48
N CYS A 86 43.93 -17.91 -32.35
CA CYS A 86 43.90 -19.17 -33.11
C CYS A 86 44.81 -19.17 -34.35
N GLU A 87 45.19 -18.00 -34.89
CA GLU A 87 46.12 -17.90 -36.02
C GLU A 87 47.55 -18.34 -35.66
N TYR A 88 47.93 -18.31 -34.38
CA TYR A 88 49.21 -18.86 -33.91
C TYR A 88 49.20 -20.38 -33.73
N SER A 89 48.02 -21.04 -33.73
CA SER A 89 47.88 -22.45 -33.37
C SER A 89 47.54 -23.40 -34.53
N LEU A 90 47.36 -22.92 -35.77
CA LEU A 90 47.06 -23.79 -36.91
C LEU A 90 47.81 -23.36 -38.17
N GLN A 91 49.07 -23.78 -38.25
CA GLN A 91 49.70 -24.11 -39.52
C GLN A 91 49.74 -25.64 -39.62
N ASP A 92 48.56 -26.26 -39.80
CA ASP A 92 48.49 -27.57 -40.43
C ASP A 92 47.08 -27.84 -41.00
N ASN A 93 47.06 -28.16 -42.29
CA ASN A 93 45.99 -28.75 -43.10
C ASN A 93 44.65 -28.02 -43.22
N GLU A 94 44.53 -27.25 -44.31
CA GLU A 94 43.31 -27.12 -45.09
C GLU A 94 42.93 -28.49 -45.66
N ASP A 95 41.85 -29.10 -45.16
CA ASP A 95 40.79 -29.67 -45.99
C ASP A 95 39.68 -30.27 -45.09
N ASN A 96 38.43 -29.93 -45.42
CA ASN A 96 37.20 -30.57 -44.92
C ASN A 96 36.93 -30.55 -43.41
N ARG A 97 36.90 -29.36 -42.80
CA ARG A 97 36.04 -29.12 -41.62
C ARG A 97 34.83 -28.30 -42.04
N SER A 98 33.79 -29.00 -42.50
CA SER A 98 32.44 -28.47 -42.61
C SER A 98 32.12 -27.67 -41.34
N ALA A 99 31.70 -26.42 -41.51
CA ALA A 99 31.36 -25.47 -40.44
C ALA A 99 30.08 -25.86 -39.65
N ASP A 100 29.94 -27.14 -39.28
CA ASP A 100 28.85 -27.65 -38.42
C ASP A 100 29.39 -28.24 -37.09
N GLY A 101 30.73 -28.24 -36.91
CA GLY A 101 31.41 -28.84 -35.76
C GLY A 101 31.77 -27.86 -34.63
N SER A 102 30.77 -27.31 -33.94
CA SER A 102 30.85 -26.99 -32.48
C SER A 102 29.54 -26.40 -31.96
N ARG A 103 28.39 -26.93 -32.36
CA ARG A 103 27.19 -26.70 -31.56
C ARG A 103 27.40 -27.39 -30.21
N GLY A 104 27.28 -26.64 -29.11
CA GLY A 104 27.60 -27.13 -27.77
C GLY A 104 26.88 -28.43 -27.43
N ALA A 105 27.49 -29.27 -26.58
CA ALA A 105 26.94 -30.57 -26.19
C ALA A 105 25.47 -30.49 -25.72
N LEU A 106 25.12 -29.40 -25.03
CA LEU A 106 23.75 -29.10 -24.60
C LEU A 106 22.80 -28.88 -25.79
N TYR A 107 23.20 -28.13 -26.82
CA TYR A 107 22.36 -27.96 -28.02
C TYR A 107 22.09 -29.30 -28.71
N ASN A 108 23.13 -30.15 -28.81
CA ASN A 108 22.97 -31.47 -29.42
C ASN A 108 22.07 -32.39 -28.59
N TYR A 109 22.14 -32.34 -27.25
CA TYR A 109 21.20 -33.05 -26.38
C TYR A 109 19.75 -32.58 -26.57
N PHE A 110 19.51 -31.26 -26.59
CA PHE A 110 18.18 -30.71 -26.80
C PHE A 110 17.62 -31.11 -28.17
N LYS A 111 18.43 -30.98 -29.23
CA LYS A 111 18.02 -31.30 -30.60
C LYS A 111 17.77 -32.80 -30.81
N SER A 112 18.65 -33.65 -30.28
CA SER A 112 18.64 -35.09 -30.57
C SER A 112 17.73 -35.90 -29.65
N THR A 113 17.59 -35.50 -28.38
CA THR A 113 16.86 -36.31 -27.38
C THR A 113 15.59 -35.62 -26.90
N TYR A 114 15.68 -34.34 -26.50
CA TYR A 114 14.56 -33.64 -25.86
C TYR A 114 13.44 -33.26 -26.85
N VAL A 115 13.77 -32.60 -27.96
CA VAL A 115 12.80 -32.17 -28.98
C VAL A 115 12.02 -33.34 -29.60
N PRO A 116 12.65 -34.45 -30.06
CA PRO A 116 11.89 -35.56 -30.62
C PRO A 116 11.06 -36.31 -29.57
N PHE A 117 11.44 -36.28 -28.28
CA PHE A 117 10.62 -36.81 -27.20
C PHE A 117 9.34 -35.99 -26.99
N LEU A 118 9.43 -34.66 -26.87
CA LEU A 118 8.25 -33.78 -26.72
C LEU A 118 7.34 -33.79 -27.94
N ARG A 119 7.89 -33.95 -29.15
CA ARG A 119 7.11 -33.96 -30.40
C ARG A 119 6.21 -35.20 -30.56
N LYS A 120 6.40 -36.25 -29.76
CA LYS A 120 5.50 -37.43 -29.79
C LYS A 120 4.08 -37.01 -29.37
N ARG A 121 3.07 -37.39 -30.17
CA ARG A 121 1.65 -37.05 -29.91
C ARG A 121 1.22 -37.35 -28.46
N ASN A 122 1.57 -38.53 -27.95
CA ASN A 122 1.19 -38.96 -26.60
C ASN A 122 1.80 -38.06 -25.52
N VAL A 123 3.08 -37.69 -25.66
CA VAL A 123 3.78 -36.83 -24.69
C VAL A 123 3.20 -35.42 -24.72
N GLY A 124 2.92 -34.87 -25.91
CA GLY A 124 2.28 -33.56 -26.04
C GLY A 124 0.92 -33.48 -25.34
N VAL A 125 0.07 -34.51 -25.51
CA VAL A 125 -1.25 -34.56 -24.84
C VAL A 125 -1.09 -34.61 -23.32
N VAL A 126 -0.17 -35.45 -22.81
CA VAL A 126 0.09 -35.55 -21.36
C VAL A 126 0.56 -34.21 -20.78
N VAL A 127 1.50 -33.53 -21.44
CA VAL A 127 2.03 -32.24 -20.97
C VAL A 127 0.92 -31.19 -20.88
N VAL A 128 0.08 -31.08 -21.92
CA VAL A 128 -1.03 -30.11 -21.94
C VAL A 128 -2.04 -30.43 -20.82
N LEU A 129 -2.37 -31.70 -20.60
CA LEU A 129 -3.26 -32.11 -19.52
C LEU A 129 -2.69 -31.76 -18.14
N THR A 130 -1.39 -31.98 -17.92
CA THR A 130 -0.73 -31.64 -16.65
C THR A 130 -0.79 -30.13 -16.38
N PHE A 131 -0.47 -29.29 -17.37
CA PHE A 131 -0.57 -27.83 -17.20
C PHE A 131 -2.00 -27.36 -17.00
N PHE A 132 -2.98 -27.99 -17.65
CA PHE A 132 -4.39 -27.66 -17.47
C PHE A 132 -4.88 -28.01 -16.07
N VAL A 133 -4.55 -29.20 -15.57
CA VAL A 133 -4.86 -29.60 -14.18
C VAL A 133 -4.20 -28.67 -13.18
N TRP A 134 -2.93 -28.30 -13.41
CA TRP A 134 -2.22 -27.34 -12.56
C TRP A 134 -2.91 -25.98 -12.53
N LEU A 135 -3.30 -25.46 -13.70
CA LEU A 135 -4.04 -24.19 -13.82
C LEU A 135 -5.37 -24.24 -13.04
N CYS A 136 -6.16 -25.29 -13.23
CA CYS A 136 -7.42 -25.47 -12.51
C CYS A 136 -7.21 -25.55 -10.99
N SER A 137 -6.16 -26.26 -10.55
CA SER A 137 -5.79 -26.33 -9.14
C SER A 137 -5.40 -24.96 -8.58
N SER A 138 -4.58 -24.18 -9.31
CA SER A 138 -4.20 -22.84 -8.87
C SER A 138 -5.43 -21.92 -8.76
N LEU A 139 -6.32 -21.93 -9.76
CA LEU A 139 -7.55 -21.12 -9.76
C LEU A 139 -8.50 -21.49 -8.61
N ALA A 140 -8.57 -22.78 -8.23
CA ALA A 140 -9.37 -23.23 -7.09
C ALA A 140 -8.84 -22.71 -5.74
N VAL A 141 -7.53 -22.44 -5.62
CA VAL A 141 -6.89 -21.97 -4.39
C VAL A 141 -6.87 -20.45 -4.26
N VAL A 142 -6.98 -19.69 -5.36
CA VAL A 142 -7.02 -18.21 -5.35
C VAL A 142 -7.98 -17.60 -4.31
N PRO A 143 -9.24 -18.04 -4.15
CA PRO A 143 -10.15 -17.41 -3.18
C PRO A 143 -9.79 -17.67 -1.72
N TYR A 144 -8.91 -18.63 -1.44
CA TYR A 144 -8.45 -18.98 -0.08
C TYR A 144 -7.16 -18.23 0.31
N ILE A 145 -6.68 -17.30 -0.52
CA ILE A 145 -5.51 -16.51 -0.17
C ILE A 145 -5.87 -15.47 0.89
N ASN A 146 -5.17 -15.51 2.03
CA ASN A 146 -5.34 -14.51 3.07
C ASN A 146 -4.84 -13.15 2.55
N ILE A 147 -5.65 -12.10 2.72
CA ILE A 147 -5.32 -10.74 2.31
C ILE A 147 -4.79 -10.00 3.53
N GLY A 148 -3.65 -9.34 3.37
CA GLY A 148 -3.02 -8.54 4.43
C GLY A 148 -1.60 -8.99 4.68
N LEU A 149 -0.82 -8.08 5.27
CA LEU A 149 0.50 -8.40 5.80
C LEU A 149 0.34 -8.60 7.30
N ASP A 150 0.82 -9.72 7.81
CA ASP A 150 0.97 -9.89 9.25
C ASP A 150 2.16 -9.03 9.72
N GLU A 151 1.87 -8.08 10.60
CA GLU A 151 2.85 -7.10 11.10
C GLU A 151 4.04 -7.79 11.78
N VAL A 152 3.78 -8.93 12.43
CA VAL A 152 4.76 -9.76 13.12
C VAL A 152 5.82 -10.30 12.16
N SER A 153 5.43 -10.62 10.91
CA SER A 153 6.33 -11.20 9.90
C SER A 153 7.29 -10.17 9.29
N ALA A 154 7.01 -8.87 9.43
CA ALA A 154 7.88 -7.81 8.92
C ALA A 154 9.04 -7.47 9.85
N MET A 155 9.03 -7.98 11.09
CA MET A 155 10.00 -7.66 12.13
C MET A 155 11.06 -8.76 12.28
N PRO A 156 12.32 -8.41 12.60
CA PRO A 156 13.33 -9.41 12.92
C PRO A 156 12.94 -10.26 14.14
N GLU A 157 13.27 -11.55 14.11
CA GLU A 157 12.90 -12.53 15.15
C GLU A 157 13.38 -12.15 16.56
N ASP A 158 14.51 -11.45 16.68
CA ASP A 158 15.09 -11.05 17.97
C ASP A 158 14.75 -9.60 18.40
N SER A 159 13.81 -8.95 17.72
CA SER A 159 13.48 -7.54 18.00
C SER A 159 12.67 -7.36 19.29
N VAL A 160 12.90 -6.26 20.01
CA VAL A 160 12.10 -5.88 21.20
C VAL A 160 10.67 -5.56 20.79
N GLN A 161 10.49 -5.03 19.57
CA GLN A 161 9.21 -4.72 18.97
C GLN A 161 8.33 -5.96 18.83
N LEU A 162 8.90 -7.08 18.37
CA LEU A 162 8.18 -8.35 18.29
C LEU A 162 7.61 -8.78 19.66
N LYS A 163 8.45 -8.71 20.71
CA LYS A 163 8.03 -9.03 22.08
C LYS A 163 6.94 -8.07 22.60
N TYR A 164 7.03 -6.79 22.25
CA TYR A 164 6.01 -5.80 22.58
C TYR A 164 4.66 -6.18 21.95
N PHE A 165 4.61 -6.50 20.65
CA PHE A 165 3.36 -6.91 19.99
C PHE A 165 2.78 -8.21 20.56
N GLN A 166 3.63 -9.18 20.89
CA GLN A 166 3.20 -10.41 21.55
C GLN A 166 2.58 -10.14 22.93
N HIS A 167 3.17 -9.26 23.72
CA HIS A 167 2.61 -8.88 25.02
C HIS A 167 1.36 -8.02 24.89
N LEU A 168 1.29 -7.17 23.86
CA LEU A 168 0.11 -6.37 23.58
C LEU A 168 -1.07 -7.28 23.23
N ASP A 169 -0.89 -8.26 22.34
CA ASP A 169 -1.94 -9.24 22.00
C ASP A 169 -2.36 -10.11 23.19
N GLN A 170 -1.41 -10.52 24.04
CA GLN A 170 -1.69 -11.38 25.19
C GLN A 170 -2.36 -10.68 26.38
N TYR A 171 -2.02 -9.41 26.64
CA TYR A 171 -2.43 -8.71 27.87
C TYR A 171 -3.38 -7.53 27.62
N LEU A 172 -3.41 -6.95 26.43
CA LEU A 172 -4.23 -5.77 26.16
C LEU A 172 -5.65 -6.18 25.76
N ASN A 173 -6.61 -5.84 26.62
CA ASN A 173 -8.03 -6.13 26.39
C ASN A 173 -8.78 -4.98 25.68
N ILE A 174 -8.08 -3.96 25.21
CA ILE A 174 -8.66 -2.79 24.54
C ILE A 174 -7.97 -2.54 23.20
N GLY A 175 -8.77 -2.20 22.19
CA GLY A 175 -8.28 -1.82 20.88
C GLY A 175 -7.82 -0.36 20.81
N PRO A 176 -7.32 0.07 19.63
CA PRO A 176 -7.04 1.48 19.37
C PRO A 176 -8.28 2.37 19.55
N PRO A 177 -8.13 3.61 20.04
CA PRO A 177 -9.24 4.54 20.16
C PRO A 177 -9.73 5.00 18.78
N VAL A 178 -11.05 5.13 18.64
CA VAL A 178 -11.71 5.64 17.43
C VAL A 178 -12.40 6.97 17.75
N TYR A 179 -12.37 7.89 16.79
CA TYR A 179 -12.99 9.21 16.92
C TYR A 179 -14.08 9.38 15.87
N PHE A 180 -15.31 9.56 16.31
CA PHE A 180 -16.45 9.85 15.44
C PHE A 180 -16.57 11.36 15.27
N VAL A 181 -16.05 11.86 14.14
CA VAL A 181 -15.96 13.30 13.87
C VAL A 181 -17.22 13.76 13.13
N VAL A 182 -17.95 14.68 13.75
CA VAL A 182 -19.07 15.39 13.11
C VAL A 182 -18.50 16.59 12.35
N THR A 183 -18.74 16.64 11.04
CA THR A 183 -18.25 17.73 10.17
C THR A 183 -19.01 19.03 10.41
N GLU A 184 -18.44 20.14 9.93
CA GLU A 184 -19.08 21.46 9.97
C GLU A 184 -20.42 21.49 9.21
N GLY A 185 -21.34 22.36 9.62
CA GLY A 185 -22.64 22.56 8.97
C GLY A 185 -23.87 22.35 9.87
N LEU A 186 -23.68 21.93 11.13
CA LEU A 186 -24.74 21.74 12.11
C LEU A 186 -24.74 22.88 13.15
N ASP A 187 -25.90 23.49 13.39
CA ASP A 187 -26.06 24.48 14.46
C ASP A 187 -26.43 23.80 15.77
N TYR A 188 -25.44 23.62 16.65
CA TYR A 188 -25.60 23.08 17.99
C TYR A 188 -26.48 23.95 18.90
N SER A 189 -26.78 25.18 18.49
CA SER A 189 -27.69 26.06 19.21
C SER A 189 -29.13 25.57 19.16
N GLU A 190 -29.50 24.82 18.13
CA GLU A 190 -30.84 24.31 17.91
C GLU A 190 -31.08 22.99 18.65
N LYS A 191 -32.27 22.86 19.25
CA LYS A 191 -32.64 21.67 20.03
C LYS A 191 -32.70 20.40 19.19
N GLU A 192 -33.18 20.50 17.95
CA GLU A 192 -33.25 19.35 17.05
C GLU A 192 -31.85 18.81 16.74
N THR A 193 -30.87 19.69 16.51
CA THR A 193 -29.46 19.33 16.33
C THR A 193 -28.88 18.67 17.58
N GLN A 194 -29.17 19.21 18.77
CA GLN A 194 -28.73 18.61 20.04
C GLN A 194 -29.29 17.20 20.20
N ASN A 195 -30.59 17.02 19.98
CA ASN A 195 -31.30 15.74 20.09
C ASN A 195 -30.76 14.66 19.15
N MET A 196 -30.18 15.05 18.01
CA MET A 196 -29.53 14.13 17.06
C MET A 196 -28.16 13.65 17.52
N ILE A 197 -27.52 14.32 18.48
CA ILE A 197 -26.14 14.03 18.89
C ILE A 197 -26.08 13.47 20.31
N CYS A 198 -26.86 14.03 21.23
CA CYS A 198 -26.85 13.70 22.65
C CYS A 198 -27.35 12.29 22.96
N GLY A 199 -26.86 11.69 24.04
CA GLY A 199 -27.24 10.36 24.55
C GLY A 199 -28.03 10.39 25.86
N THR A 200 -28.33 11.59 26.37
CA THR A 200 -29.07 11.82 27.61
C THR A 200 -30.59 11.66 27.48
N ARG A 201 -31.31 11.92 28.58
CA ARG A 201 -32.79 11.88 28.61
C ARG A 201 -33.35 12.94 27.63
N TYR A 202 -34.39 12.57 26.88
CA TYR A 202 -35.07 13.38 25.86
C TYR A 202 -34.36 13.52 24.51
N CYS A 203 -33.19 12.90 24.33
CA CYS A 203 -32.54 12.77 23.04
C CYS A 203 -33.23 11.73 22.16
N ARG A 204 -32.99 11.79 20.85
CA ARG A 204 -33.53 10.79 19.93
C ARG A 204 -32.90 9.41 20.19
N PRO A 205 -33.66 8.31 20.04
CA PRO A 205 -33.12 6.96 20.21
C PRO A 205 -32.12 6.60 19.10
N ASP A 206 -32.18 7.29 17.96
CA ASP A 206 -31.25 7.16 16.83
C ASP A 206 -30.19 8.27 16.82
N SER A 207 -29.91 8.91 17.96
CA SER A 207 -28.83 9.89 18.06
C SER A 207 -27.44 9.26 17.88
N LEU A 208 -26.45 10.07 17.51
CA LEU A 208 -25.06 9.61 17.35
C LEU A 208 -24.54 8.88 18.60
N ALA A 209 -24.68 9.49 19.78
CA ALA A 209 -24.23 8.88 21.02
C ALA A 209 -25.00 7.58 21.34
N MET A 210 -26.30 7.52 21.06
CA MET A 210 -27.11 6.31 21.32
C MET A 210 -26.80 5.17 20.34
N GLN A 211 -26.56 5.48 19.06
CA GLN A 211 -26.14 4.48 18.07
C GLN A 211 -24.78 3.87 18.44
N LEU A 212 -23.83 4.71 18.85
CA LEU A 212 -22.51 4.25 19.30
C LEU A 212 -22.60 3.46 20.61
N TYR A 213 -23.44 3.89 21.55
CA TYR A 213 -23.70 3.13 22.77
C TYR A 213 -24.34 1.77 22.48
N SER A 214 -25.31 1.72 21.56
CA SER A 214 -25.94 0.47 21.11
C SER A 214 -24.93 -0.45 20.42
N ALA A 215 -24.08 0.10 19.55
CA ALA A 215 -23.01 -0.64 18.90
C ALA A 215 -22.02 -1.22 19.92
N SER A 216 -21.70 -0.49 20.99
CA SER A 216 -20.79 -0.96 22.04
C SER A 216 -21.34 -2.11 22.89
N LYS A 217 -22.63 -2.44 22.77
CA LYS A 217 -23.22 -3.61 23.43
C LYS A 217 -22.93 -4.91 22.72
N SER A 218 -22.59 -4.87 21.43
CA SER A 218 -22.33 -6.05 20.60
C SER A 218 -20.92 -6.00 20.00
N PRO A 219 -19.86 -6.06 20.83
CA PRO A 219 -18.48 -5.88 20.38
C PRO A 219 -18.00 -6.96 19.41
N ALA A 220 -18.63 -8.14 19.41
CA ALA A 220 -18.25 -9.25 18.52
C ALA A 220 -18.50 -8.93 17.03
N ASP A 221 -19.51 -8.10 16.74
CA ASP A 221 -19.87 -7.74 15.36
C ASP A 221 -19.41 -6.33 14.98
N THR A 222 -19.49 -5.37 15.91
CA THR A 222 -19.19 -3.95 15.66
C THR A 222 -17.76 -3.54 15.97
N TYR A 223 -17.00 -4.41 16.65
CA TYR A 223 -15.63 -4.15 17.12
C TYR A 223 -15.51 -2.92 18.04
N LEU A 224 -16.62 -2.44 18.60
CA LEU A 224 -16.65 -1.35 19.58
C LEU A 224 -16.89 -1.91 20.97
N ALA A 225 -15.93 -1.79 21.88
CA ALA A 225 -16.02 -2.38 23.22
C ALA A 225 -16.49 -1.41 24.32
N ILE A 226 -16.29 -0.11 24.13
CA ILE A 226 -16.52 0.92 25.16
C ILE A 226 -17.58 1.90 24.66
N ALA A 227 -18.42 2.37 25.59
CA ALA A 227 -19.42 3.40 25.31
C ALA A 227 -18.75 4.71 24.86
N PRO A 228 -19.42 5.48 23.97
CA PRO A 228 -18.88 6.76 23.52
C PRO A 228 -18.86 7.79 24.66
N ASN A 229 -17.84 8.65 24.68
CA ASN A 229 -17.84 9.86 25.49
C ASN A 229 -18.44 11.02 24.68
N SER A 230 -19.44 11.69 25.24
CA SER A 230 -20.19 12.76 24.57
C SER A 230 -20.04 14.07 25.33
N TRP A 231 -19.30 15.01 24.74
CA TRP A 231 -19.07 16.33 25.34
C TRP A 231 -20.36 17.15 25.50
N VAL A 232 -21.35 16.93 24.63
CA VAL A 232 -22.64 17.63 24.69
C VAL A 232 -23.43 17.19 25.93
N ASP A 233 -23.39 15.90 26.25
CA ASP A 233 -24.07 15.36 27.42
C ASP A 233 -23.41 15.85 28.71
N ASP A 234 -22.08 15.82 28.77
CA ASP A 234 -21.30 16.37 29.90
C ASP A 234 -21.59 17.87 30.09
N PHE A 235 -21.75 18.63 29.00
CA PHE A 235 -22.10 20.04 29.05
C PHE A 235 -23.52 20.27 29.60
N PHE A 236 -24.50 19.45 29.22
CA PHE A 236 -25.85 19.54 29.77
C PHE A 236 -25.89 19.15 31.25
N GLU A 237 -25.13 18.15 31.66
CA GLU A 237 -25.01 17.78 33.08
C GLU A 237 -24.35 18.91 33.89
N TRP A 238 -23.28 19.51 33.35
CA TRP A 238 -22.58 20.63 33.98
C TRP A 238 -23.46 21.88 34.14
N THR A 239 -24.28 22.21 33.12
CA THR A 239 -25.19 23.37 33.17
C THR A 239 -26.38 23.16 34.09
N ASN A 240 -26.92 21.94 34.16
CA ASN A 240 -28.05 21.61 35.02
C ASN A 240 -27.65 21.53 36.51
N ASN A 241 -26.38 21.26 36.80
CA ASN A 241 -25.88 21.27 38.17
C ASN A 241 -25.71 22.72 38.67
N GLY A 242 -26.62 23.14 39.57
CA GLY A 242 -26.62 24.48 40.17
C GLY A 242 -25.35 24.81 40.96
N ASP A 243 -24.53 23.81 41.30
CA ASP A 243 -23.23 24.03 41.93
C ASP A 243 -22.10 24.34 40.95
N CYS A 244 -22.21 23.89 39.71
CA CYS A 244 -21.17 24.00 38.68
C CYS A 244 -21.30 25.28 37.84
N CYS A 245 -22.53 25.61 37.40
CA CYS A 245 -22.77 26.75 36.51
C CYS A 245 -23.28 27.97 37.29
N LYS A 246 -22.34 28.77 37.82
CA LYS A 246 -22.62 29.97 38.61
C LYS A 246 -22.14 31.23 37.89
N GLN A 247 -22.87 32.33 38.07
CA GLN A 247 -22.47 33.66 37.58
C GLN A 247 -22.52 34.68 38.71
N PHE A 248 -21.64 35.69 38.65
CA PHE A 248 -21.69 36.82 39.57
C PHE A 248 -22.87 37.73 39.23
N PRO A 249 -23.73 38.10 40.20
CA PRO A 249 -24.92 38.91 39.94
C PRO A 249 -24.60 40.35 39.49
N THR A 250 -23.38 40.83 39.70
CA THR A 250 -22.96 42.21 39.40
C THR A 250 -22.35 42.38 38.01
N ASN A 251 -21.72 41.35 37.44
CA ASN A 251 -20.95 41.45 36.19
C ASN A 251 -21.28 40.31 35.20
N GLU A 252 -22.21 39.42 35.53
CA GLU A 252 -22.61 38.24 34.74
C GLU A 252 -21.45 37.31 34.33
N SER A 253 -20.27 37.49 34.93
CA SER A 253 -19.09 36.68 34.66
C SER A 253 -19.19 35.32 35.35
N PHE A 254 -18.56 34.32 34.74
CA PHE A 254 -18.51 32.97 35.27
C PHE A 254 -17.85 32.93 36.66
N CYS A 255 -18.48 32.23 37.60
CA CYS A 255 -18.01 32.05 38.97
C CYS A 255 -17.42 30.64 39.15
N PRO A 256 -16.10 30.51 39.40
CA PRO A 256 -15.47 29.21 39.66
C PRO A 256 -15.98 28.53 40.93
N ASN A 257 -16.05 27.20 40.93
CA ASN A 257 -16.57 26.43 42.07
C ASN A 257 -15.69 26.46 43.34
N ASN A 258 -14.52 27.10 43.29
CA ASN A 258 -13.59 27.21 44.42
C ASN A 258 -13.99 28.29 45.46
N TYR A 259 -15.00 29.12 45.15
CA TYR A 259 -15.54 30.10 46.09
C TYR A 259 -16.59 29.44 47.01
N SER A 260 -16.10 28.70 48.02
CA SER A 260 -16.93 27.93 48.98
C SER A 260 -17.61 28.76 50.08
N LYS A 261 -17.44 30.08 50.12
CA LYS A 261 -18.18 30.94 51.05
C LYS A 261 -19.48 31.40 50.40
N PRO A 262 -20.66 31.03 50.95
CA PRO A 262 -21.90 31.61 50.46
C PRO A 262 -21.83 33.11 50.74
N LEU A 263 -22.05 33.95 49.71
CA LEU A 263 -22.29 35.39 49.87
C LEU A 263 -23.64 35.67 50.59
N ARG A 264 -24.03 34.84 51.57
CA ARG A 264 -25.17 35.04 52.46
C ARG A 264 -25.00 36.25 53.39
N ARG A 265 -23.81 36.84 53.49
CA ARG A 265 -23.55 38.04 54.31
C ARG A 265 -23.77 39.38 53.59
N GLN A 266 -24.17 39.40 52.32
CA GLN A 266 -24.41 40.64 51.56
C GLN A 266 -25.80 40.74 50.90
N GLY A 267 -26.76 39.88 51.27
CA GLY A 267 -28.11 39.94 50.72
C GLY A 267 -28.19 39.62 49.22
N GLN A 268 -27.12 39.11 48.61
CA GLN A 268 -27.07 38.73 47.20
C GLN A 268 -27.16 37.20 47.10
N THR A 269 -28.33 36.71 46.72
CA THR A 269 -28.50 35.33 46.28
C THR A 269 -27.73 35.14 44.97
N LEU A 270 -26.77 34.22 44.95
CA LEU A 270 -26.12 33.79 43.71
C LEU A 270 -27.20 33.34 42.73
N LYS A 271 -27.20 33.93 41.53
CA LYS A 271 -28.09 33.51 40.46
C LYS A 271 -27.52 32.20 39.92
N VAL A 272 -28.18 31.09 40.23
CA VAL A 272 -28.04 29.89 39.40
C VAL A 272 -28.39 30.37 37.99
N ALA A 273 -27.55 30.06 37.00
CA ALA A 273 -27.89 30.31 35.60
C ALA A 273 -29.05 29.37 35.21
N GLY A 274 -30.22 29.64 35.77
CA GLY A 274 -31.42 28.84 35.65
C GLY A 274 -31.94 29.00 34.25
N ILE A 275 -31.57 28.05 33.41
CA ILE A 275 -32.27 27.75 32.17
C ILE A 275 -33.59 27.08 32.62
N HIS A 276 -34.64 27.88 32.83
CA HIS A 276 -35.96 27.41 33.26
C HIS A 276 -36.49 26.42 32.22
N LEU A 277 -36.72 25.16 32.61
CA LEU A 277 -37.03 24.01 31.73
C LEU A 277 -38.25 24.17 30.78
N SER A 278 -38.99 25.28 30.85
CA SER A 278 -40.11 25.59 29.94
C SER A 278 -39.77 26.62 28.85
N THR A 279 -38.59 27.25 28.90
CA THR A 279 -38.16 28.30 27.96
C THR A 279 -36.70 28.12 27.52
N ALA A 280 -36.21 26.89 27.68
CA ALA A 280 -34.81 26.47 27.71
C ALA A 280 -34.37 25.73 26.44
N MET A 281 -34.62 26.29 25.26
CA MET A 281 -34.15 25.71 23.99
C MET A 281 -33.61 26.77 23.05
N LEU A 282 -33.05 27.83 23.61
CA LEU A 282 -32.32 28.85 22.89
C LEU A 282 -31.01 29.06 23.63
N PHE A 283 -29.93 28.55 23.02
CA PHE A 283 -28.57 28.91 23.39
C PHE A 283 -28.47 30.44 23.48
N PRO A 284 -28.06 31.01 24.63
CA PRO A 284 -27.74 32.43 24.67
C PRO A 284 -26.49 32.66 23.81
N ARG A 285 -26.68 33.41 22.71
CA ARG A 285 -25.62 33.85 21.78
C ARG A 285 -24.35 34.48 22.41
N PRO A 286 -24.32 35.07 23.62
CA PRO A 286 -23.05 35.62 24.14
C PRO A 286 -22.07 34.57 24.71
N ALA A 287 -22.50 33.35 25.04
CA ALA A 287 -21.62 32.38 25.72
C ALA A 287 -20.66 31.63 24.76
N LEU A 288 -20.99 31.54 23.46
CA LEU A 288 -20.19 30.78 22.49
C LEU A 288 -18.90 31.51 22.04
N ARG A 289 -18.86 32.85 22.11
CA ARG A 289 -17.72 33.63 21.61
C ARG A 289 -16.45 33.50 22.46
N GLY A 290 -16.58 33.19 23.75
CA GLY A 290 -15.44 33.07 24.66
C GLY A 290 -14.82 31.67 24.72
N LEU A 291 -15.58 30.62 24.37
CA LEU A 291 -15.17 29.22 24.58
C LEU A 291 -14.58 28.57 23.32
N LEU A 292 -14.96 29.03 22.12
CA LEU A 292 -14.42 28.52 20.84
C LEU A 292 -13.08 29.13 20.42
N THR A 293 -12.47 29.99 21.23
CA THR A 293 -11.13 30.58 20.94
C THR A 293 -10.00 29.96 21.78
N ARG A 294 -10.28 28.87 22.52
CA ARG A 294 -9.29 28.20 23.39
C ARG A 294 -9.23 26.68 23.24
N PHE A 295 -9.82 26.12 22.20
CA PHE A 295 -9.57 24.75 21.73
C PHE A 295 -9.17 24.78 20.26
#